data_AF-A0A959QE11-F1
#
_entry.id   AF-A0A959QE11-F1
#
_cell.length_a   1.000
_cell.length_b   1.000
_cell.length_c   1.000
_cell.angle_alpha   90.00
_cell.angle_beta   90.00
_cell.angle_gamma   90.00
#
_symmetry.space_group_name_H-M   'P 1'
#
loop_
_entity.id
_entity.type
_entity.pdbx_description
1 polymer ?
#
loop_
_entity_poly.entity_id
_entity_poly.type
_entity_poly.pdbx_seq_one_letter_code
_entity_poly.pdbx_strand_id
1 'polypeptide(L)'
;MFLFVSISIVTFSSSCRRAEMEPPAEILTDSVLVNILTDSYILNAAFNQTAGTIKDSVSQAYSQQILDKYHISQEVLEENVEWRYAQERMDTIFNMMMERMNYLEDHIPRRQ
;
A
#
# COMPACT_ATOMS: atom_id res chain seq x y z
N MET A 1 -56.68 -7.96 24.76
CA MET A 1 -55.72 -8.35 25.81
C MET A 1 -54.81 -9.42 25.20
N PHE A 2 -53.52 -9.11 25.11
CA PHE A 2 -52.38 -9.88 24.55
C PHE A 2 -52.42 -10.14 23.03
N LEU A 3 -51.89 -9.26 22.16
CA LEU A 3 -50.46 -9.02 21.82
C LEU A 3 -49.68 -10.33 21.65
N PHE A 4 -49.30 -10.68 20.42
CA PHE A 4 -47.95 -11.15 20.09
C PHE A 4 -47.71 -10.97 18.58
N VAL A 5 -47.06 -9.85 18.26
CA VAL A 5 -46.45 -9.56 16.97
C VAL A 5 -45.21 -10.45 16.88
N SER A 6 -45.31 -11.57 16.14
CA SER A 6 -44.16 -12.45 15.89
C SER A 6 -43.31 -11.86 14.77
N ILE A 7 -42.42 -10.99 15.19
CA ILE A 7 -41.29 -10.45 14.45
C ILE A 7 -40.41 -11.62 13.99
N SER A 8 -40.61 -12.10 12.77
CA SER A 8 -39.65 -12.97 12.09
C SER A 8 -38.58 -12.09 11.42
N ILE A 9 -37.77 -11.42 12.24
CA ILE A 9 -36.45 -10.96 11.81
C ILE A 9 -35.62 -12.23 11.66
N VAL A 10 -35.73 -12.86 10.50
CA VAL A 10 -34.72 -13.81 10.04
C VAL A 10 -33.49 -12.96 9.80
N THR A 11 -32.65 -12.92 10.84
CA THR A 11 -31.34 -12.32 10.86
C THR A 11 -30.56 -13.02 9.75
N PHE A 12 -30.45 -12.35 8.61
CA PHE A 12 -29.55 -12.69 7.54
C PHE A 12 -28.14 -12.39 8.08
N SER A 13 -27.63 -13.27 8.96
CA SER A 13 -26.23 -13.32 9.30
C SER A 13 -25.51 -13.88 8.07
N SER A 14 -25.37 -13.03 7.06
CA SER A 14 -24.33 -13.11 6.05
C SER A 14 -23.01 -13.18 6.80
N SER A 15 -22.60 -14.42 7.08
CA SER A 15 -21.25 -14.74 7.47
C SER A 15 -20.36 -14.20 6.36
N CYS A 16 -19.81 -13.00 6.57
CA CYS A 16 -18.69 -12.48 5.81
C CYS A 16 -17.50 -13.38 6.14
N ARG A 17 -17.50 -14.58 5.56
CA ARG A 17 -16.32 -15.40 5.48
C ARG A 17 -15.43 -14.66 4.48
N ARG A 18 -14.60 -13.75 5.00
CA ARG A 18 -13.60 -13.03 4.23
C ARG A 18 -12.83 -14.10 3.47
N ALA A 19 -12.91 -14.10 2.15
CA ALA A 19 -12.16 -15.04 1.35
C ALA A 19 -10.69 -14.81 1.68
N GLU A 20 -10.03 -15.83 2.24
CA GLU A 20 -8.58 -15.77 2.44
C GLU A 20 -7.97 -15.69 1.05
N MET A 21 -7.37 -14.53 0.73
CA MET A 21 -6.66 -14.32 -0.51
C MET A 21 -5.42 -15.24 -0.51
N GLU A 22 -5.22 -15.96 -1.61
CA GLU A 22 -4.03 -16.79 -1.76
C GLU A 22 -2.77 -15.92 -1.75
N PRO A 23 -1.66 -16.42 -1.16
CA PRO A 23 -0.41 -15.69 -1.20
C PRO A 23 0.11 -15.54 -2.63
N PRO A 24 0.77 -14.41 -2.95
CA PRO A 24 1.40 -14.22 -4.26
C PRO A 24 2.50 -15.25 -4.50
N ALA A 25 2.81 -15.49 -5.79
CA ALA A 25 3.85 -16.44 -6.18
C ALA A 25 5.24 -16.07 -5.62
N GLU A 26 5.50 -14.77 -5.52
CA GLU A 26 6.68 -14.20 -4.86
C GLU A 26 6.23 -13.33 -3.69
N ILE A 27 6.69 -13.65 -2.48
CA ILE A 27 6.35 -12.89 -1.27
C ILE A 27 7.47 -11.89 -0.97
N LEU A 28 7.18 -10.60 -1.13
CA LEU A 28 8.05 -9.53 -0.68
C LEU A 28 8.02 -9.45 0.84
N THR A 29 9.16 -9.18 1.48
CA THR A 29 9.16 -8.89 2.93
C THR A 29 8.57 -7.51 3.19
N ASP A 30 8.02 -7.31 4.38
CA ASP A 30 7.48 -6.01 4.79
C ASP A 30 8.54 -4.89 4.70
N SER A 31 9.80 -5.20 5.01
CA SER A 31 10.90 -4.24 4.86
C SER A 31 11.12 -3.82 3.40
N VAL A 32 11.09 -4.78 2.47
CA VAL A 32 11.22 -4.50 1.03
C VAL A 32 10.03 -3.67 0.56
N LEU A 33 8.80 -4.04 0.96
CA LEU A 33 7.59 -3.32 0.59
C LEU A 33 7.60 -1.88 1.13
N VAL A 34 7.97 -1.67 2.38
CA VAL A 34 8.14 -0.34 2.99
C VAL A 34 9.16 0.49 2.21
N ASN A 35 10.30 -0.10 1.83
CA ASN A 35 11.33 0.62 1.08
C ASN A 35 10.84 1.05 -0.32
N ILE A 36 10.15 0.17 -1.05
CA ILE A 36 9.57 0.47 -2.36
C ILE A 36 8.52 1.58 -2.26
N LEU A 37 7.60 1.47 -1.30
CA LEU A 37 6.54 2.46 -1.10
C LEU A 37 7.11 3.82 -0.67
N THR A 38 8.13 3.82 0.20
CA THR A 38 8.83 5.04 0.61
C THR A 38 9.50 5.74 -0.58
N ASP A 39 10.26 4.99 -1.37
CA ASP A 39 10.94 5.55 -2.56
C ASP A 39 9.93 6.08 -3.58
N SER A 40 8.81 5.37 -3.77
CA SER A 40 7.72 5.78 -4.64
C SER A 40 7.03 7.06 -4.15
N TYR A 41 6.83 7.18 -2.84
CA TYR A 41 6.28 8.39 -2.22
C TYR A 41 7.21 9.59 -2.40
N ILE A 42 8.51 9.42 -2.15
CA ILE A 42 9.52 10.48 -2.33
C ILE A 42 9.57 10.93 -3.79
N LEU A 43 9.53 9.99 -4.74
CA LEU A 43 9.50 10.29 -6.16
C LEU A 43 8.26 11.11 -6.53
N ASN A 44 7.08 10.67 -6.08
CA ASN A 44 5.82 11.39 -6.30
C ASN A 44 5.83 12.77 -5.66
N ALA A 45 6.39 12.92 -4.46
CA ALA A 45 6.53 14.21 -3.80
C ALA A 45 7.48 15.15 -4.56
N ALA A 46 8.60 14.63 -5.08
CA ALA A 46 9.53 15.39 -5.91
C ALA A 46 8.86 15.86 -7.20
N PHE A 47 8.05 15.01 -7.84
CA PHE A 47 7.29 15.38 -9.04
C PHE A 47 6.22 16.43 -8.77
N ASN A 48 5.49 16.30 -7.67
CA ASN A 48 4.48 17.29 -7.25
C ASN A 48 5.11 18.67 -6.95
N GLN A 49 6.33 18.70 -6.41
CA GLN A 49 7.07 19.96 -6.22
C GLN A 49 7.58 20.56 -7.54
N THR A 50 7.77 19.76 -8.58
CA THR A 50 8.26 20.18 -9.90
C THR A 50 7.11 20.70 -10.80
N ALA A 51 6.16 21.41 -10.21
CA ALA A 51 4.88 21.83 -10.78
C ALA A 51 4.96 22.16 -12.30
N GLY A 52 4.39 21.28 -13.13
CA GLY A 52 3.91 21.63 -14.48
C GLY A 52 4.70 21.12 -15.71
N THR A 53 5.74 20.28 -15.59
CA THR A 53 6.49 19.87 -16.82
C THR A 53 7.01 18.44 -16.83
N ILE A 54 6.56 17.57 -15.93
CA ILE A 54 6.94 16.15 -16.02
C ILE A 54 5.92 15.46 -16.90
N LYS A 55 6.35 15.05 -18.10
CA LYS A 55 5.54 14.22 -18.99
C LYS A 55 5.24 12.88 -18.30
N ASP A 56 4.05 12.34 -18.48
CA ASP A 56 3.66 11.04 -17.93
C ASP A 56 4.66 9.92 -18.25
N SER A 57 5.27 9.97 -19.44
CA SER A 57 6.32 9.02 -19.85
C SER A 57 7.57 9.07 -18.98
N VAL A 58 7.91 10.24 -18.43
CA VAL A 58 9.04 10.43 -17.52
C VAL A 58 8.68 9.87 -16.15
N SER A 59 7.47 10.17 -15.64
CA SER A 59 6.98 9.60 -14.38
C SER A 59 6.99 8.07 -14.42
N GLN A 60 6.46 7.48 -15.49
CA GLN A 60 6.46 6.03 -15.70
C GLN A 60 7.87 5.44 -15.77
N ALA A 61 8.81 6.09 -16.46
CA ALA A 61 10.19 5.62 -16.54
C ALA A 61 10.87 5.60 -15.15
N TYR A 62 10.60 6.59 -14.30
CA TYR A 62 11.13 6.60 -12.93
C TYR A 62 10.44 5.58 -12.01
N SER A 63 9.12 5.37 -12.16
CA SER A 63 8.44 4.28 -11.45
C SER A 63 9.05 2.93 -11.83
N GLN A 64 9.36 2.71 -13.11
CA GLN A 64 10.04 1.50 -13.55
C GLN A 64 11.46 1.38 -12.95
N GLN A 65 12.21 2.48 -12.84
CA GLN A 65 13.53 2.45 -12.19
C GLN A 65 13.46 2.03 -10.72
N ILE A 66 12.38 2.36 -10.00
CA ILE A 66 12.17 1.87 -8.63
C ILE A 66 12.01 0.35 -8.66
N LEU A 67 11.14 -0.18 -9.51
CA LEU A 67 10.94 -1.63 -9.64
C LEU A 67 12.24 -2.35 -10.02
N ASP A 68 12.98 -1.79 -10.98
CA ASP A 68 14.28 -2.32 -11.43
C ASP A 68 15.32 -2.33 -10.30
N LYS A 69 15.35 -1.28 -9.47
CA LYS A 69 16.22 -1.19 -8.28
C LYS A 69 15.97 -2.32 -7.28
N TYR A 70 14.71 -2.74 -7.15
CA TYR A 70 14.32 -3.84 -6.24
C TYR A 70 14.24 -5.20 -6.95
N HIS A 71 14.51 -5.26 -8.27
CA HIS A 71 14.44 -6.46 -9.09
C HIS A 71 13.07 -7.16 -9.10
N ILE A 72 11.99 -6.38 -9.07
CA ILE A 72 10.61 -6.89 -9.06
C ILE A 72 9.82 -6.39 -10.27
N SER A 73 8.76 -7.11 -10.63
CA SER A 73 7.78 -6.63 -11.61
C SER A 73 6.69 -5.79 -10.92
N GLN A 74 5.96 -5.01 -11.72
CA GLN A 74 4.78 -4.26 -11.26
C GLN A 74 3.71 -5.21 -10.70
N GLU A 75 3.49 -6.35 -11.36
CA GLU A 75 2.54 -7.39 -10.94
C GLU A 75 2.89 -7.94 -9.56
N VAL A 76 4.16 -8.28 -9.31
CA VAL A 76 4.61 -8.76 -8.00
C VAL A 76 4.36 -7.71 -6.91
N LEU A 77 4.58 -6.42 -7.20
CA LEU A 77 4.29 -5.35 -6.25
C LEU A 77 2.78 -5.27 -5.95
N GLU A 78 1.94 -5.25 -6.98
CA GLU A 78 0.49 -5.12 -6.86
C GLU A 78 -0.12 -6.28 -6.07
N GLU A 79 0.23 -7.53 -6.40
CA GLU A 79 -0.25 -8.72 -5.70
C GLU A 79 0.17 -8.70 -4.22
N ASN A 80 1.40 -8.26 -3.92
CA ASN A 80 1.87 -8.18 -2.53
C ASN A 80 1.14 -7.10 -1.74
N VAL A 81 0.83 -5.95 -2.33
CA VAL A 81 0.05 -4.89 -1.68
C VAL A 81 -1.38 -5.39 -1.42
N GLU A 82 -2.01 -5.99 -2.42
CA GLU A 82 -3.38 -6.52 -2.28
C GLU A 82 -3.45 -7.61 -1.21
N TRP A 83 -2.47 -8.51 -1.18
CA TRP A 83 -2.37 -9.55 -0.16
C TRP A 83 -2.19 -8.97 1.26
N ARG A 84 -1.39 -7.91 1.43
CA ARG A 84 -1.27 -7.21 2.73
C ARG A 84 -2.56 -6.50 3.12
N TYR A 85 -3.31 -6.00 2.15
CA TYR A 85 -4.61 -5.38 2.39
C TYR A 85 -5.63 -6.42 2.87
N ALA A 86 -5.67 -7.60 2.25
CA ALA A 86 -6.50 -8.72 2.69
C ALA A 86 -6.16 -9.20 4.12
N GLN A 87 -4.90 -9.07 4.53
CA GLN A 87 -4.41 -9.40 5.87
C GLN A 87 -4.60 -8.28 6.92
N GLU A 88 -5.17 -7.13 6.54
CA GLU A 88 -5.28 -5.95 7.42
C GLU A 88 -3.92 -5.44 7.94
N ARG A 89 -2.85 -5.66 7.19
CA ARG A 89 -1.48 -5.25 7.58
C ARG A 89 -1.04 -3.93 6.99
N MET A 90 -1.82 -3.36 6.06
CA MET A 90 -1.43 -2.13 5.37
C MET A 90 -1.23 -0.94 6.31
N ASP A 91 -1.99 -0.84 7.40
CA ASP A 91 -1.79 0.20 8.42
C ASP A 91 -0.42 0.07 9.09
N THR A 92 0.02 -1.16 9.35
CA THR A 92 1.35 -1.42 9.92
C THR A 92 2.45 -1.06 8.93
N ILE A 93 2.30 -1.46 7.67
CA ILE A 93 3.23 -1.11 6.59
C ILE A 93 3.33 0.40 6.43
N PHE A 94 2.20 1.11 6.47
CA PHE A 94 2.15 2.56 6.36
C PHE A 94 2.84 3.25 7.54
N ASN A 95 2.62 2.78 8.77
CA ASN A 95 3.32 3.32 9.94
C ASN A 95 4.85 3.15 9.83
N MET A 96 5.31 1.97 9.40
CA MET A 96 6.74 1.72 9.16
C MET A 96 7.31 2.63 8.05
N MET A 97 6.54 2.89 7.00
CA MET A 97 6.89 3.86 5.95
C MET A 97 7.04 5.27 6.51
N MET A 98 6.12 5.71 7.38
CA MET A 98 6.19 7.02 8.03
C MET A 98 7.37 7.15 8.98
N GLU A 99 7.66 6.12 9.78
CA GLU A 99 8.86 6.08 10.63
C GLU A 99 10.14 6.20 9.81
N ARG A 100 10.20 5.50 8.68
CA ARG A 100 11.33 5.60 7.75
C ARG A 100 11.44 7.00 7.14
N MET A 101 10.33 7.61 6.74
CA MET A 101 10.31 8.99 6.24
C MET A 101 10.86 9.97 7.27
N ASN A 102 10.41 9.90 8.53
CA ASN A 102 10.92 10.73 9.61
C ASN A 102 12.43 10.53 9.82
N TYR A 103 12.89 9.26 9.79
CA TYR A 103 14.31 8.96 9.88
C TYR A 103 15.12 9.62 8.75
N LEU A 104 14.62 9.56 7.50
CA LEU A 104 15.28 10.21 6.36
C LEU A 104 15.30 11.74 6.51
N GLU A 105 14.23 12.36 7.01
CA GLU A 105 14.20 13.81 7.24
C GLU A 105 15.20 14.27 8.31
N ASP A 106 15.38 13.47 9.37
CA ASP A 106 16.30 13.80 10.46
C ASP A 106 17.78 13.58 10.10
N HIS A 107 18.07 12.63 9.19
CA HIS A 107 19.44 12.19 8.88
C HIS A 107 19.96 12.65 7.52
N ILE A 108 19.10 13.12 6.61
CA ILE A 108 19.53 13.72 5.35
C ILE A 108 19.73 15.23 5.57
N PRO A 109 20.96 15.76 5.46
CA PRO A 109 21.21 17.18 5.69
C PRO A 109 20.41 18.02 4.70
N ARG A 110 19.55 18.90 5.23
CA ARG A 110 18.89 19.94 4.44
C ARG A 110 20.00 20.81 3.84
N ARG A 111 20.08 20.90 2.51
CA ARG A 111 20.93 21.92 1.86
C ARG A 111 20.34 23.27 2.26
N GLN A 112 20.99 23.95 3.21
CA GLN A 112 20.77 25.36 3.51
C GLN A 112 21.32 26.23 2.39
#